data_AF-A0A9E1S465-F1
#
_entry.id   AF-A0A9E1S465-F1
#
_cell.length_a   1.000
_cell.length_b   1.000
_cell.length_c   1.000
_cell.angle_alpha   90.00
_cell.angle_beta   90.00
_cell.angle_gamma   90.00
#
_symmetry.space_group_name_H-M   'P 1'
#
loop_
_entity.id
_entity.type
_entity.pdbx_description
1 polymer ?
#
loop_
_entity_poly.entity_id
_entity_poly.type
_entity_poly.pdbx_seq_one_letter_code
_entity_poly.pdbx_strand_id
1 'polypeptide(L)'
;MVRAVLFISVFWGLYGFASLSSAALPDFTEIVEASSPAVVKILVEYEAENPRYQEELEELPESLRRFFDFRGRSPVPRERAGMGSGFIFSSDGFVITNHHVVDGAKYVVVRLPNRQEFDAEIIGTDPR
;
A
#
# COMPACT_ATOMS: atom_id res chain seq x y z
N MET A 1 26.48 -23.13 -86.80
CA MET A 1 26.92 -21.99 -85.97
C MET A 1 25.89 -21.79 -84.86
N VAL A 2 26.29 -22.05 -83.62
CA VAL A 2 25.43 -22.08 -82.44
C VAL A 2 25.22 -20.66 -81.92
N ARG A 3 23.96 -20.26 -81.68
CA ARG A 3 23.61 -18.99 -81.02
C ARG A 3 23.56 -19.22 -79.51
N ALA A 4 24.43 -18.55 -78.77
CA ALA A 4 24.45 -18.56 -77.32
C ALA A 4 23.51 -17.48 -76.78
N VAL A 5 22.47 -17.88 -76.06
CA VAL A 5 21.60 -16.98 -75.29
C VAL A 5 22.15 -16.92 -73.87
N LEU A 6 22.69 -15.77 -73.48
CA LEU A 6 23.12 -15.50 -72.11
C LEU A 6 21.88 -15.23 -71.24
N PHE A 7 21.47 -16.23 -70.46
CA PHE A 7 20.49 -16.03 -69.40
C PHE A 7 21.14 -15.28 -68.24
N ILE A 8 20.69 -14.05 -68.02
CA ILE A 8 21.01 -13.25 -66.83
C ILE A 8 20.28 -13.91 -65.65
N SER A 9 21.01 -14.64 -64.82
CA SER A 9 20.51 -15.10 -63.52
C SER A 9 20.74 -14.00 -62.49
N VAL A 10 19.76 -13.12 -62.32
CA VAL A 10 19.68 -12.27 -61.14
C VAL A 10 18.93 -13.08 -60.08
N PHE A 11 19.69 -13.79 -59.26
CA PHE A 11 19.17 -14.47 -58.08
C PHE A 11 18.92 -13.39 -57.02
N TRP A 12 17.74 -12.75 -57.06
CA TRP A 12 17.28 -11.94 -55.92
C TRP A 12 16.98 -12.91 -54.78
N GLY A 13 17.97 -13.07 -53.89
CA GLY A 13 17.76 -13.71 -52.61
C GLY A 13 16.65 -12.96 -51.88
N LEU A 14 15.48 -13.59 -51.78
CA LEU A 14 14.44 -13.23 -50.83
C LEU A 14 15.00 -13.48 -49.43
N TYR A 15 15.81 -12.54 -48.95
CA TYR A 15 16.00 -12.38 -47.51
C TYR A 15 14.66 -11.88 -46.98
N GLY A 16 13.82 -12.84 -46.58
CA GLY A 16 12.64 -12.54 -45.78
C GLY A 16 13.12 -11.82 -44.53
N PHE A 17 12.81 -10.53 -44.42
CA PHE A 17 12.86 -9.85 -43.14
C PHE A 17 11.80 -10.52 -42.27
N ALA A 18 12.22 -11.41 -41.39
CA ALA A 18 11.39 -11.83 -40.29
C ALA A 18 11.17 -10.59 -39.41
N SER A 19 9.96 -10.05 -39.41
CA SER A 19 9.55 -9.06 -38.42
C SER A 19 9.60 -9.75 -37.06
N LEU A 20 10.63 -9.46 -36.28
CA LEU A 20 10.65 -9.76 -34.85
C LEU A 20 9.57 -8.87 -34.21
N SER A 21 8.36 -9.40 -34.06
CA SER A 21 7.35 -8.76 -33.21
C SER A 21 7.80 -8.87 -31.76
N SER A 22 8.36 -7.77 -31.24
CA SER A 22 8.47 -7.58 -29.79
C SER A 22 7.07 -7.30 -29.26
N ALA A 23 6.53 -8.19 -28.43
CA ALA A 23 5.29 -7.90 -27.72
C ALA A 23 5.57 -6.74 -26.74
N ALA A 24 5.03 -5.56 -27.03
CA ALA A 24 5.06 -4.45 -26.08
C ALA A 24 4.24 -4.86 -24.84
N LEU A 25 4.83 -4.71 -23.65
CA LEU A 25 4.11 -4.92 -22.40
C LEU A 25 2.98 -3.89 -22.28
N PRO A 26 1.85 -4.24 -21.65
CA PRO A 26 0.78 -3.27 -21.42
C PRO A 26 1.28 -2.11 -20.56
N ASP A 27 0.90 -0.89 -20.97
CA ASP A 27 1.12 0.33 -20.19
C ASP A 27 -0.06 0.52 -19.22
N PHE A 28 0.25 0.78 -17.95
CA PHE A 28 -0.74 1.01 -16.90
C PHE A 28 -0.80 2.47 -16.44
N THR A 29 0.02 3.35 -17.02
CA THR A 29 0.16 4.75 -16.59
C THR A 29 -1.17 5.48 -16.60
N GLU A 30 -1.96 5.36 -17.67
CA GLU A 30 -3.27 6.03 -17.78
C GLU A 30 -4.25 5.59 -16.68
N ILE A 31 -4.31 4.30 -16.39
CA ILE A 31 -5.22 3.76 -15.36
C ILE A 31 -4.75 4.19 -13.97
N VAL A 32 -3.44 4.20 -13.73
CA VAL A 32 -2.85 4.66 -12.47
C VAL A 32 -3.12 6.15 -12.28
N GLU A 33 -2.92 7.00 -13.29
CA GLU A 33 -3.20 8.43 -13.20
C GLU A 33 -4.68 8.71 -12.93
N ALA A 34 -5.58 7.98 -13.59
CA ALA A 34 -7.02 8.11 -13.38
C ALA A 34 -7.47 7.63 -11.98
N SER A 35 -6.83 6.59 -11.42
CA SER A 35 -7.32 5.89 -10.22
C SER A 35 -6.60 6.28 -8.92
N SER A 36 -5.34 6.74 -9.01
CA SER A 36 -4.52 7.09 -7.84
C SER A 36 -5.16 8.12 -6.90
N PRO A 37 -5.90 9.14 -7.38
CA PRO A 37 -6.54 10.12 -6.49
C PRO A 37 -7.54 9.51 -5.49
N ALA A 38 -8.11 8.34 -5.80
CA ALA A 38 -9.05 7.65 -4.92
C ALA A 38 -8.36 6.85 -3.81
N VAL A 39 -7.04 6.59 -3.90
CA VAL A 39 -6.28 5.86 -2.89
C VAL A 39 -5.75 6.82 -1.84
N VAL A 40 -6.05 6.55 -0.58
CA VAL A 40 -5.69 7.38 0.57
C VAL A 40 -4.84 6.63 1.58
N LYS A 41 -4.07 7.36 2.38
CA LYS A 41 -3.36 6.80 3.53
C LYS A 41 -4.27 6.91 4.75
N ILE A 42 -4.38 5.82 5.50
CA ILE A 42 -5.06 5.78 6.79
C ILE A 42 -3.98 5.79 7.87
N LEU A 43 -4.08 6.73 8.80
CA LEU A 43 -3.29 6.79 10.01
C LEU A 43 -4.23 6.51 11.17
N VAL A 44 -3.80 5.67 12.10
CA VAL A 44 -4.59 5.34 13.28
C VAL A 44 -3.74 5.48 14.53
N GLU A 45 -4.37 5.96 15.59
CA GLU A 45 -3.79 6.01 16.91
C GLU A 45 -4.64 5.20 17.87
N TYR A 46 -3.97 4.34 18.63
CA TYR A 46 -4.58 3.47 19.62
C TYR A 46 -4.40 4.08 21.00
N GLU A 47 -5.44 3.99 21.82
CA GLU A 47 -5.35 4.35 23.23
C GLU A 47 -4.29 3.47 23.91
N ALA A 48 -3.49 4.12 24.74
CA ALA A 48 -2.41 3.53 25.50
C ALA A 48 -2.93 2.48 26.53
N GLU A 49 -4.20 2.57 26.93
CA GLU A 49 -4.90 1.55 27.72
C GLU A 49 -5.27 0.33 26.87
N ASN A 50 -4.27 -0.45 26.49
CA ASN A 50 -4.49 -1.83 26.10
C ASN A 50 -4.47 -2.68 27.39
N PRO A 51 -5.57 -3.35 27.79
CA PRO A 51 -5.61 -4.16 29.01
C PRO A 51 -4.46 -5.16 29.11
N ARG A 52 -4.03 -5.70 27.94
CA ARG A 52 -2.87 -6.59 27.82
C ARG A 52 -1.55 -6.00 28.29
N TYR A 53 -1.33 -4.70 28.13
CA TYR A 53 -0.09 -4.06 28.60
C TYR A 53 -0.07 -3.92 30.12
N GLN A 54 -1.21 -3.59 30.73
CA GLN A 54 -1.31 -3.53 32.18
C GLN A 54 -1.09 -4.91 32.80
N GLU A 55 -1.69 -5.96 32.21
CA GLU A 55 -1.45 -7.36 32.61
C GLU A 55 0.04 -7.74 32.48
N GLU A 56 0.69 -7.44 31.36
CA GLU A 56 2.11 -7.76 31.14
C GLU A 56 3.05 -7.01 32.11
N LEU A 57 2.72 -5.76 32.46
CA LEU A 57 3.40 -5.01 33.51
C LEU A 57 3.17 -5.63 34.90
N GLU A 58 1.96 -6.10 35.18
CA GLU A 58 1.54 -6.81 36.40
C GLU A 58 2.08 -8.25 36.50
N GLU A 59 2.68 -8.76 35.43
CA GLU A 59 3.42 -10.02 35.41
C GLU A 59 4.95 -9.85 35.57
N LEU A 60 5.48 -8.63 35.43
CA LEU A 60 6.92 -8.39 35.61
C LEU A 60 7.39 -8.73 37.04
N PRO A 61 8.56 -9.39 37.21
CA PRO A 61 9.17 -9.59 38.52
C PRO A 61 9.37 -8.26 39.27
N GLU A 62 9.16 -8.25 40.59
CA GLU A 62 9.24 -7.01 41.39
C GLU A 62 10.59 -6.27 41.26
N SER A 63 11.68 -7.01 41.05
CA SER A 63 13.02 -6.44 40.84
C SER A 63 13.09 -5.60 39.57
N LEU A 64 12.40 -6.03 38.51
CA LEU A 64 12.32 -5.32 37.24
C LEU A 64 11.42 -4.09 37.35
N ARG A 65 10.29 -4.18 38.06
CA ARG A 65 9.42 -3.02 38.34
C ARG A 65 10.16 -1.92 39.08
N ARG A 66 10.78 -2.25 40.22
CA ARG A 66 11.58 -1.30 41.02
C ARG A 66 12.73 -0.69 40.23
N PHE A 67 13.34 -1.45 39.31
CA PHE A 67 14.40 -0.93 38.42
C PHE A 67 13.89 0.16 37.47
N PHE A 68 12.69 0.00 36.91
CA PHE A 68 12.06 1.02 36.04
C PHE A 68 11.61 2.26 36.82
N ASP A 69 11.03 2.06 38.01
CA ASP A 69 10.64 3.14 38.92
C ASP A 69 11.84 3.99 39.35
N PHE A 70 12.96 3.35 39.72
CA PHE A 70 14.21 4.04 40.09
C PHE A 70 14.79 4.88 38.95
N ARG A 71 14.58 4.47 37.69
CA ARG A 71 15.03 5.19 36.50
C ARG A 71 14.09 6.29 36.04
N GLY A 72 12.97 6.53 36.73
CA GLY A 72 11.95 7.51 36.33
C GLY A 72 11.32 7.19 34.97
N ARG A 73 11.53 5.98 34.44
CA ARG A 73 10.84 5.47 33.26
C ARG A 73 9.72 4.60 33.75
N SER A 74 8.66 5.24 34.23
CA SER A 74 7.37 4.54 34.27
C SER A 74 7.13 3.99 32.85
N PRO A 75 6.74 2.73 32.67
CA PRO A 75 6.33 2.22 31.38
C PRO A 75 4.99 2.87 31.03
N VAL A 76 5.02 4.17 30.73
CA VAL A 76 3.87 4.90 30.23
C VAL A 76 3.50 4.19 28.95
N PRO A 77 2.26 3.69 28.83
CA PRO A 77 1.87 3.04 27.62
C PRO A 77 2.06 4.04 26.49
N ARG A 78 2.90 3.67 25.52
CA ARG A 78 3.13 4.52 24.35
C ARG A 78 1.87 4.42 23.52
N GLU A 79 1.34 5.56 23.12
CA GLU A 79 0.39 5.65 22.01
C GLU A 79 0.96 4.81 20.86
N ARG A 80 0.26 3.73 20.54
CA ARG A 80 0.62 2.90 19.40
C ARG A 80 0.02 3.58 18.19
N ALA A 81 0.82 3.79 17.15
CA ALA A 81 0.34 4.29 15.88
C ALA A 81 0.35 3.15 14.85
N GLY A 82 -0.71 3.08 14.06
CA GLY A 82 -0.83 2.19 12.90
C GLY A 82 -0.94 2.99 11.61
N MET A 83 -0.71 2.32 10.49
CA MET A 83 -1.00 2.90 9.18
C MET A 83 -1.50 1.84 8.20
N GLY A 84 -2.29 2.27 7.24
CA GLY A 84 -2.78 1.45 6.13
C GLY A 84 -3.13 2.30 4.93
N SER A 85 -3.77 1.68 3.94
CA SER A 85 -4.38 2.35 2.81
C SER A 85 -5.89 2.21 2.85
N GLY A 86 -6.59 3.15 2.23
CA GLY A 86 -8.03 3.09 2.01
C GLY A 86 -8.38 3.58 0.62
N PHE A 87 -9.65 3.46 0.25
CA PHE A 87 -10.18 3.90 -1.03
C PHE A 87 -11.42 4.76 -0.84
N ILE A 88 -11.45 5.94 -1.45
CA ILE A 88 -12.64 6.80 -1.52
C ILE A 88 -13.57 6.21 -2.58
N PHE A 89 -14.73 5.71 -2.19
CA PHE A 89 -15.68 5.09 -3.13
C PHE A 89 -16.89 5.96 -3.45
N SER A 90 -17.07 7.10 -2.77
CA SER A 90 -18.20 7.99 -2.97
C SER A 90 -17.81 9.46 -2.79
N SER A 91 -18.47 10.35 -3.52
CA SER A 91 -18.14 11.78 -3.59
C SER A 91 -18.48 12.58 -2.33
N ASP A 92 -19.30 12.00 -1.46
CA ASP A 92 -19.63 12.48 -0.11
C ASP A 92 -18.54 12.15 0.93
N GLY A 93 -17.47 11.45 0.54
CA GLY A 93 -16.28 11.26 1.36
C GLY A 93 -16.19 9.92 2.09
N PHE A 94 -17.03 8.93 1.76
CA PHE A 94 -16.89 7.59 2.34
C PHE A 94 -15.61 6.89 1.86
N VAL A 95 -14.86 6.36 2.84
CA VAL A 95 -13.62 5.62 2.64
C VAL A 95 -13.80 4.18 3.12
N ILE A 96 -13.35 3.22 2.32
CA ILE A 96 -13.27 1.81 2.72
C ILE A 96 -11.81 1.42 3.00
N THR A 97 -11.61 0.64 4.06
CA THR A 97 -10.30 0.09 4.45
C THR A 97 -10.51 -1.30 5.07
N ASN A 98 -9.42 -2.02 5.32
CA ASN A 98 -9.50 -3.30 5.99
C ASN A 98 -9.86 -3.11 7.48
N HIS A 99 -10.65 -4.04 8.02
CA HIS A 99 -11.02 -4.05 9.43
C HIS A 99 -9.81 -3.94 10.37
N HIS A 100 -8.76 -4.75 10.15
CA HIS A 100 -7.56 -4.75 11.00
C HIS A 100 -6.77 -3.44 10.99
N VAL A 101 -7.01 -2.53 10.02
CA VAL A 101 -6.36 -1.22 9.99
C VAL A 101 -6.97 -0.30 11.03
N VAL A 102 -8.28 -0.41 11.29
CA VAL A 102 -9.04 0.49 12.17
C VAL A 102 -9.52 -0.19 13.45
N ASP A 103 -9.33 -1.50 13.59
CA ASP A 103 -9.75 -2.27 14.76
C ASP A 103 -9.10 -1.76 16.05
N GLY A 104 -9.91 -1.30 17.01
CA GLY A 104 -9.45 -0.71 18.27
C GLY A 104 -8.85 0.70 18.15
N ALA A 105 -8.86 1.32 16.97
CA ALA A 105 -8.35 2.68 16.79
C ALA A 105 -9.23 3.70 17.52
N LYS A 106 -8.60 4.61 18.25
CA LYS A 106 -9.28 5.74 18.93
C LYS A 106 -9.41 6.94 17.99
N TYR A 107 -8.34 7.22 17.24
CA TYR A 107 -8.31 8.29 16.25
C TYR A 107 -7.96 7.70 14.90
N VAL A 108 -8.66 8.18 13.86
CA VAL A 108 -8.42 7.80 12.48
C VAL A 108 -8.26 9.08 11.67
N VAL A 109 -7.13 9.22 10.99
CA VAL A 109 -6.83 10.34 10.10
C VAL A 109 -6.65 9.80 8.69
N VAL A 110 -7.38 10.38 7.74
CA VAL A 110 -7.26 10.10 6.32
C VAL A 110 -6.38 11.15 5.68
N ARG A 111 -5.27 10.72 5.07
CA ARG A 111 -4.38 11.59 4.32
C ARG A 111 -4.50 11.37 2.82
N LEU A 112 -4.91 12.40 2.11
CA LEU A 112 -5.01 12.43 0.65
C LEU A 112 -3.61 12.48 -0.01
N PRO A 113 -3.49 12.16 -1.31
CA PRO A 113 -2.23 12.26 -2.05
C PRO A 113 -1.62 13.68 -2.06
N ASN A 114 -2.46 14.72 -2.00
CA ASN A 114 -2.03 16.11 -1.89
C ASN A 114 -1.56 16.51 -0.47
N ARG A 115 -1.44 15.53 0.44
CA ARG A 115 -1.02 15.67 1.85
C ARG A 115 -2.01 16.40 2.75
N GLN A 116 -3.22 16.67 2.29
CA GLN A 116 -4.29 17.12 3.17
C GLN A 116 -4.73 15.97 4.08
N GLU A 117 -5.00 16.30 5.34
CA GLU A 117 -5.39 15.37 6.39
C GLU A 117 -6.78 15.72 6.90
N PHE A 118 -7.59 14.69 7.15
CA PHE A 118 -8.96 14.80 7.61
C PHE A 118 -9.21 13.79 8.72
N ASP A 119 -9.83 14.23 9.80
CA ASP A 119 -10.35 13.32 10.83
C ASP A 119 -11.49 12.50 10.25
N ALA A 120 -11.49 11.20 10.53
CA ALA A 120 -12.49 10.28 10.03
C ALA A 120 -13.19 9.55 11.19
N GLU A 121 -14.48 9.31 11.00
CA GLU A 121 -15.31 8.54 11.90
C GLU A 121 -15.54 7.13 11.35
N ILE A 122 -15.47 6.12 12.22
CA ILE A 122 -15.75 4.74 11.85
C ILE A 122 -17.27 4.54 11.84
N ILE A 123 -17.85 4.41 10.64
CA ILE A 123 -19.30 4.19 10.46
C ILE A 123 -19.70 2.72 10.70
N GLY A 124 -18.81 1.77 10.42
CA GLY A 124 -19.04 0.34 10.64
C GLY A 124 -17.83 -0.52 10.30
N THR A 125 -17.77 -1.72 10.87
CA THR A 125 -16.72 -2.72 10.64
C THR A 125 -17.33 -4.12 10.50
N ASP A 126 -16.65 -5.01 9.77
CA ASP A 126 -17.02 -6.43 9.64
C ASP A 126 -15.79 -7.31 9.99
N PRO A 127 -15.73 -7.89 11.20
CA PRO A 127 -14.65 -8.79 11.62
C PRO A 127 -14.91 -10.20 11.09
N ARG A 128 -14.34 -10.53 9.93
CA ARG A 128 -14.35 -11.89 9.37
C ARG A 128 -13.00 -12.28 8.81
#